data_AF-A0A945WPV2-F1
#
_entry.id   AF-A0A945WPV2-F1
#
_cell.length_a   1.000
_cell.length_b   1.000
_cell.length_c   1.000
_cell.angle_alpha   90.00
_cell.angle_beta   90.00
_cell.angle_gamma   90.00
#
_symmetry.space_group_name_H-M   'P 1'
#
loop_
_entity.id
_entity.type
_entity.pdbx_description
1 polymer ?
#
loop_
_entity_poly.entity_id
_entity_poly.type
_entity_poly.pdbx_seq_one_letter_code
_entity_poly.pdbx_strand_id
1 'polypeptide(L)'
;MKKYILAVTFTLSAIFSTSGISFPSVFPTGTTIFQPEKTWSGYTILDAADKKGTVLIDMNGNVIRRWTELNGMGPFRILPGGYVMGGR
;
A
#
# COMPACT_ATOMS: atom_id res chain seq x y z
N MET A 1 -5.87 14.93 -49.35
CA MET A 1 -4.90 13.85 -49.03
C MET A 1 -3.94 14.25 -47.91
N LYS A 2 -3.17 15.35 -48.00
CA LYS A 2 -2.26 15.83 -46.92
C LYS A 2 -2.88 16.01 -45.51
N LYS A 3 -4.15 16.45 -45.42
CA LYS A 3 -4.86 16.70 -44.14
C LYS A 3 -5.12 15.41 -43.33
N TYR A 4 -5.38 14.30 -44.05
CA TYR A 4 -5.61 12.99 -43.45
C TYR A 4 -4.31 12.31 -43.05
N ILE A 5 -3.21 12.57 -43.78
CA ILE A 5 -1.87 12.08 -43.42
C ILE A 5 -1.43 12.64 -42.06
N LEU A 6 -1.66 13.94 -41.81
CA LEU A 6 -1.33 14.58 -40.54
C LEU A 6 -2.18 14.06 -39.36
N ALA A 7 -3.47 13.80 -39.59
CA ALA A 7 -4.37 13.23 -38.59
C ALA A 7 -4.02 11.77 -38.24
N VAL A 8 -3.63 10.97 -39.24
CA VAL A 8 -3.22 9.57 -39.05
C VAL A 8 -1.89 9.49 -38.29
N THR A 9 -0.94 10.40 -38.53
CA THR A 9 0.31 10.46 -37.76
C THR A 9 0.11 10.89 -36.31
N PHE A 10 -0.90 11.73 -36.02
CA PHE A 10 -1.19 12.19 -34.66
C PHE A 10 -1.86 11.10 -33.81
N THR A 11 -2.65 10.21 -34.43
CA THR A 11 -3.25 9.07 -33.72
C THR A 11 -2.26 7.95 -33.42
N LEU A 12 -1.19 7.80 -34.22
CA LEU A 12 -0.21 6.72 -34.04
C LEU A 12 0.79 6.99 -32.90
N SER A 13 1.06 8.26 -32.59
CA SER A 13 1.94 8.64 -31.47
C SER A 13 1.30 8.49 -30.10
N ALA A 14 -0.04 8.47 -30.00
CA ALA A 14 -0.77 8.34 -28.73
C ALA A 14 -0.73 6.92 -28.14
N ILE A 15 -0.29 5.91 -28.91
CA ILE A 15 -0.29 4.50 -28.51
C ILE A 15 1.00 4.10 -27.76
N PHE A 16 2.05 4.93 -27.80
CA PHE A 16 3.27 4.72 -27.00
C PHE A 16 3.17 5.34 -25.60
N SER A 17 2.07 5.05 -24.89
CA SER A 17 2.08 5.24 -23.43
C SER A 17 2.89 4.09 -22.85
N THR A 18 4.16 4.33 -22.54
CA THR A 18 5.03 3.33 -21.93
C THR A 18 4.40 2.84 -20.64
N SER A 19 4.03 1.56 -20.59
CA SER A 19 3.65 0.88 -19.36
C SER A 19 4.86 0.90 -18.41
N GLY A 20 4.95 1.93 -17.57
CA GLY A 20 5.96 2.00 -16.52
C GLY A 20 5.69 0.86 -15.54
N ILE A 21 6.61 -0.08 -15.44
CA ILE A 21 6.56 -1.11 -14.39
C ILE A 21 6.84 -0.39 -13.06
N SER A 22 5.80 -0.07 -12.30
CA SER A 22 5.94 0.47 -10.95
C SER A 22 6.22 -0.68 -9.98
N PHE A 23 7.45 -1.17 -9.97
CA PHE A 23 7.91 -2.16 -9.01
C PHE A 23 8.98 -1.54 -8.11
N PRO A 24 8.94 -1.77 -6.80
CA PRO A 24 9.98 -1.25 -5.91
C PRO A 24 11.35 -1.82 -6.32
N SER A 25 12.37 -0.97 -6.36
CA SER A 25 13.76 -1.38 -6.56
C SER A 25 14.46 -1.71 -5.25
N VAL A 26 13.88 -1.30 -4.12
CA VAL A 26 14.43 -1.50 -2.78
C VAL A 26 13.48 -2.38 -1.98
N PHE A 27 14.00 -3.50 -1.50
CA PHE A 27 13.32 -4.42 -0.61
C PHE A 27 13.96 -4.32 0.77
N PRO A 28 13.25 -3.80 1.78
CA PRO A 28 13.80 -3.76 3.13
C PRO A 28 14.06 -5.19 3.61
N THR A 29 15.30 -5.45 4.04
CA THR A 29 15.69 -6.70 4.69
C THR A 29 15.85 -6.45 6.19
N GLY A 30 15.28 -7.33 7.02
CA GLY A 30 15.31 -7.18 8.48
C GLY A 30 14.19 -6.31 9.06
N THR A 31 14.48 -5.64 10.17
CA THR A 31 13.49 -4.85 10.92
C THR A 31 13.58 -3.38 10.55
N THR A 32 12.44 -2.76 10.24
CA THR A 32 12.39 -1.31 10.00
C THR A 32 12.61 -0.57 11.31
N ILE A 33 13.64 0.29 11.36
CA ILE A 33 13.94 1.13 12.54
C ILE A 33 13.23 2.47 12.38
N PHE A 34 12.48 2.87 13.40
CA PHE A 34 11.84 4.18 13.43
C PHE A 34 12.85 5.28 13.78
N GLN A 35 13.02 6.24 12.86
CA GLN A 35 13.84 7.46 13.03
C GLN A 35 12.92 8.68 12.86
N PRO A 36 12.39 9.28 13.95
CA PRO A 36 11.42 10.38 13.88
C PRO A 36 11.91 11.58 13.07
N GLU A 37 13.21 11.82 13.05
CA GLU A 37 13.85 12.90 12.29
C GLU A 37 13.96 12.62 10.77
N LYS A 38 13.73 11.37 10.33
CA LYS A 38 13.80 10.97 8.91
C LYS A 38 12.53 10.31 8.39
N THR A 39 11.52 10.10 9.23
CA THR A 39 10.31 9.34 8.88
C THR A 39 9.07 9.98 9.47
N TRP A 40 7.92 9.76 8.83
CA TRP A 40 6.65 10.16 9.38
C TRP A 40 6.16 9.17 10.44
N SER A 41 5.58 9.70 11.52
CA SER A 41 4.89 8.89 12.51
C SER A 41 3.58 8.34 11.94
N GLY A 42 3.20 7.15 12.38
CA GLY A 42 1.97 6.52 11.93
C GLY A 42 1.65 5.24 12.67
N TYR A 43 0.60 4.57 12.22
CA TYR A 43 0.20 3.26 12.68
C TYR A 43 0.12 2.31 11.50
N THR A 44 0.50 1.06 11.72
CA THR A 44 0.38 -0.01 10.73
C THR A 44 -0.66 -1.03 11.21
N ILE A 45 -1.63 -1.34 10.36
CA ILE A 45 -2.57 -2.43 10.59
C ILE A 45 -2.16 -3.65 9.75
N LEU A 46 -2.01 -4.81 10.39
CA LEU A 46 -1.59 -6.05 9.73
C LEU A 46 -2.19 -7.29 10.40
N ASP A 47 -2.30 -8.39 9.66
CA ASP A 47 -2.57 -9.70 10.25
C ASP A 47 -1.32 -10.19 10.98
N ALA A 48 -1.45 -10.47 12.28
CA ALA A 48 -0.30 -10.87 13.07
C ALA A 48 0.14 -12.29 12.74
N ALA A 49 1.45 -12.50 12.60
CA ALA A 49 2.03 -13.82 12.32
C ALA A 49 1.72 -14.87 13.40
N ASP A 50 1.33 -14.43 14.61
CA ASP A 50 0.92 -15.31 15.72
C ASP A 50 -0.46 -15.95 15.53
N LYS A 51 -1.17 -15.62 14.44
CA LYS A 51 -2.53 -16.09 14.12
C LYS A 51 -3.59 -15.77 15.18
N LYS A 52 -3.34 -14.76 16.02
CA LYS A 52 -4.29 -14.29 17.04
C LYS A 52 -5.09 -13.07 16.55
N GLY A 53 -5.18 -12.90 15.24
CA GLY A 53 -5.92 -11.84 14.57
C GLY A 53 -5.09 -10.58 14.29
N THR A 54 -5.77 -9.59 13.70
CA THR A 54 -5.20 -8.34 13.21
C THR A 54 -4.75 -7.43 14.36
N VAL A 55 -3.59 -6.80 14.21
CA VAL A 55 -3.03 -5.84 15.17
C VAL A 55 -2.85 -4.47 14.52
N LEU A 56 -3.05 -3.43 15.33
CA LEU A 56 -2.57 -2.08 15.06
C LEU A 56 -1.31 -1.85 15.88
N ILE A 57 -0.21 -1.55 15.22
CA ILE A 57 1.08 -1.26 15.86
C ILE A 57 1.48 0.19 15.62
N ASP A 58 2.20 0.78 16.59
CA ASP A 58 2.94 2.02 16.37
C ASP A 58 4.27 1.76 15.64
N MET A 59 4.99 2.83 15.32
CA MET A 59 6.27 2.74 14.61
C MET A 59 7.39 2.10 15.44
N ASN A 60 7.27 2.03 16.77
CA ASN A 60 8.23 1.33 17.63
C ASN A 60 7.93 -0.17 17.76
N GLY A 61 6.84 -0.65 17.14
CA GLY A 61 6.40 -2.04 17.21
C GLY A 61 5.52 -2.36 18.43
N ASN A 62 5.08 -1.36 19.20
CA ASN A 62 4.15 -1.59 20.29
C ASN A 62 2.76 -1.90 19.74
N VAL A 63 2.12 -2.94 20.29
CA VAL A 63 0.73 -3.26 19.96
C VAL A 63 -0.19 -2.28 20.67
N ILE A 64 -0.87 -1.45 19.88
CA ILE A 64 -1.83 -0.46 20.37
C ILE A 64 -3.22 -1.07 20.52
N ARG A 65 -3.60 -1.94 19.58
CA ARG A 65 -4.89 -2.64 19.60
C ARG A 65 -4.82 -3.95 18.84
N ARG A 66 -5.66 -4.90 19.24
CA ARG A 66 -5.87 -6.19 18.55
C ARG A 66 -7.36 -6.43 18.34
N TRP A 67 -7.70 -7.00 17.19
CA TRP A 67 -9.04 -7.53 16.88
C TRP A 67 -8.90 -9.02 16.64
N THR A 68 -9.41 -9.82 17.57
CA THR A 68 -9.34 -11.29 17.51
C THR A 68 -10.31 -11.89 16.50
N GLU A 69 -11.31 -11.11 16.08
CA GLU A 69 -12.37 -11.50 15.15
C GLU A 69 -12.00 -11.24 13.69
N LEU A 70 -10.88 -10.55 13.45
CA LEU A 70 -10.36 -10.24 12.12
C LEU A 70 -9.06 -10.99 11.92
N ASN A 71 -8.98 -11.77 10.85
CA ASN A 71 -7.86 -12.65 10.54
C ASN A 71 -7.92 -13.01 9.05
N GLY A 72 -6.80 -13.41 8.46
CA GLY A 72 -6.77 -13.90 7.08
C GLY A 72 -6.36 -12.87 6.04
N MET A 73 -6.62 -13.18 4.77
CA MET A 73 -6.04 -12.48 3.62
C MET A 73 -6.98 -11.37 3.14
N GLY A 74 -6.78 -10.14 3.62
CA GLY A 74 -7.56 -9.00 3.14
C GLY A 74 -6.82 -7.67 3.31
N PRO A 75 -7.23 -6.62 2.59
CA PRO A 75 -6.82 -5.28 2.99
C PRO A 75 -7.47 -4.97 4.34
N PHE A 76 -6.68 -4.91 5.40
CA PHE A 76 -7.11 -4.34 6.66
C PHE A 76 -7.03 -2.81 6.56
N ARG A 77 -8.11 -2.12 6.92
CA ARG A 77 -8.15 -0.65 6.82
C ARG A 77 -8.82 -0.03 8.02
N ILE A 78 -8.19 1.03 8.53
CA ILE A 78 -8.80 1.92 9.53
C ILE A 78 -9.64 2.96 8.79
N LEU A 79 -10.88 3.12 9.24
CA LEU A 79 -11.86 4.10 8.76
C LEU A 79 -11.98 5.27 9.76
N PRO A 80 -12.52 6.43 9.33
CA PRO A 80 -12.79 7.55 10.23
C PRO A 80 -13.61 7.13 11.45
N GLY A 81 -13.29 7.67 12.62
CA GLY A 81 -13.93 7.29 13.89
C GLY A 81 -13.37 6.02 14.54
N GLY A 82 -12.32 5.41 13.97
CA GLY A 82 -11.63 4.26 14.57
C GLY A 82 -12.29 2.91 14.26
N TYR A 83 -13.21 2.87 13.29
CA TYR A 83 -13.72 1.61 12.76
C TYR A 83 -12.64 0.88 11.95
N VAL A 84 -12.73 -0.44 11.90
CA VAL A 84 -11.82 -1.29 11.13
C VAL A 84 -12.62 -2.14 10.16
N MET A 85 -12.11 -2.27 8.95
CA MET A 85 -12.57 -3.22 7.94
C MET A 85 -11.50 -4.29 7.76
N GLY A 86 -11.91 -5.55 7.73
CA GLY A 86 -11.03 -6.70 7.53
C GLY A 86 -11.81 -7.95 7.19
N GLY A 87 -11.12 -8.92 6.59
CA GLY A 87 -11.63 -10.27 6.37
C GLY A 87 -11.59 -11.12 7.65
N ARG A 88 -12.17 -12.30 7.55
CA ARG A 88 -12.17 -13.34 8.59
C ARG A 88 -11.63 -14.65 8.01
#